data_AF-A0A661TNC2-F1
#
_entry.id   AF-A0A661TNC2-F1
#
_cell.length_a   1.000
_cell.length_b   1.000
_cell.length_c   1.000
_cell.angle_alpha   90.00
_cell.angle_beta   90.00
_cell.angle_gamma   90.00
#
_symmetry.space_group_name_H-M   'P 1'
#
loop_
_entity.id
_entity.type
_entity.pdbx_description
1 polymer ?
#
loop_
_entity_poly.entity_id
_entity_poly.type
_entity_poly.pdbx_seq_one_letter_code
_entity_poly.pdbx_strand_id
1 'polypeptide(L)'
;MHKPNETEFENYEYDEFYRDHHFAPVSPDKVTVMHRHIPRVAWILDVAKEIKAKKILDLGCLDGFALMTVLAQIPGTTGTGVDLSEDGIKYATQNAATHRLDATFILGSLEDYLEDNHELFDLIIMSEVIEHVEDPVAVLRAIKSTLDPDGTLLITTPAFESPMFGMDDERNKCHVRLYTTKAKGYSAVNKYGTKRKATSMVQELKDYEIIDMDVNNELIHVRAING
;
A
#
# COMPACT_ATOMS: atom_id res chain seq x y z
N MET A 1 3.67 10.56 -18.35
CA MET A 1 3.13 11.66 -17.53
C MET A 1 4.18 12.01 -16.48
N HIS A 2 4.33 13.28 -16.13
CA HIS A 2 5.19 13.68 -15.02
C HIS A 2 4.58 13.16 -13.71
N LYS A 3 5.34 12.39 -12.92
CA LYS A 3 4.91 11.87 -11.62
C LYS A 3 5.32 12.92 -10.55
N PRO A 4 4.37 13.67 -9.97
CA PRO A 4 4.70 14.65 -8.94
C PRO A 4 5.20 13.91 -7.69
N ASN A 5 6.27 14.43 -7.07
CA ASN A 5 6.90 13.83 -5.89
C ASN A 5 6.38 14.48 -4.59
N GLU A 6 6.55 13.80 -3.45
CA GLU A 6 6.07 14.27 -2.13
C GLU A 6 6.51 15.67 -1.70
N THR A 7 7.56 16.25 -2.31
CA THR A 7 7.98 17.62 -2.01
C THR A 7 7.21 18.71 -2.74
N GLU A 8 6.39 18.34 -3.73
CA GLU A 8 5.42 19.22 -4.39
C GLU A 8 4.07 19.27 -3.63
N PHE A 9 3.99 18.62 -2.47
CA PHE A 9 2.78 18.52 -1.66
C PHE A 9 2.73 19.68 -0.67
N GLU A 10 1.83 20.61 -0.92
CA GLU A 10 1.37 21.52 0.12
C GLU A 10 0.27 20.80 0.93
N ASN A 11 0.57 20.47 2.20
CA ASN A 11 -0.33 19.79 3.14
C ASN A 11 -1.73 20.45 3.33
N TYR A 12 -1.98 21.61 2.73
CA TYR A 12 -3.23 22.35 2.86
C TYR A 12 -4.43 21.67 2.17
N GLU A 13 -4.22 20.98 1.04
CA GLU A 13 -5.34 20.33 0.31
C GLU A 13 -5.59 18.87 0.73
N TYR A 14 -4.63 18.23 1.42
CA TYR A 14 -4.74 16.83 1.83
C TYR A 14 -5.83 16.61 2.90
N ASP A 15 -5.79 17.42 3.97
CA ASP A 15 -6.77 17.34 5.06
C ASP A 15 -8.18 17.72 4.59
N GLU A 16 -8.28 18.65 3.63
CA GLU A 16 -9.55 19.03 3.02
C GLU A 16 -10.10 17.90 2.15
N PHE A 17 -9.25 17.27 1.33
CA PHE A 17 -9.64 16.13 0.51
C PHE A 17 -10.12 14.94 1.36
N TYR A 18 -9.40 14.57 2.42
CA TYR A 18 -9.84 13.48 3.31
C TYR A 18 -11.11 13.83 4.08
N ARG A 19 -11.27 15.10 4.50
CA ARG A 19 -12.50 15.57 5.14
C ARG A 19 -13.69 15.48 4.20
N ASP A 20 -13.52 15.84 2.94
CA ASP A 20 -14.56 15.75 1.91
C ASP A 20 -14.98 14.31 1.59
N HIS A 21 -14.04 13.37 1.67
CA HIS A 21 -14.30 11.97 1.36
C HIS A 21 -14.71 11.15 2.58
N HIS A 22 -14.40 11.58 3.82
CA HIS A 22 -14.72 10.85 5.05
C HIS A 22 -14.38 9.35 4.98
N PHE A 23 -13.27 9.00 4.30
CA PHE A 23 -12.85 7.61 4.03
C PHE A 23 -13.85 6.77 3.22
N ALA A 24 -14.80 7.41 2.53
CA ALA A 24 -15.63 6.83 1.48
C ALA A 24 -14.84 6.74 0.16
N PRO A 25 -15.19 5.79 -0.74
CA PRO A 25 -14.55 5.68 -2.04
C PRO A 25 -14.61 7.00 -2.83
N VAL A 26 -13.53 7.32 -3.54
CA VAL A 26 -13.48 8.51 -4.39
C VAL A 26 -14.53 8.41 -5.50
N SER A 27 -15.31 9.48 -5.65
CA SER A 27 -16.35 9.55 -6.68
C SER A 27 -15.72 9.62 -8.08
N PRO A 28 -16.39 9.05 -9.12
CA PRO A 28 -15.84 9.03 -10.48
C PRO A 28 -15.39 10.38 -11.04
N ASP A 29 -16.07 11.48 -10.68
CA ASP A 29 -15.76 12.84 -11.11
C ASP A 29 -14.46 13.38 -10.48
N LYS A 30 -14.07 12.88 -9.30
CA LYS A 30 -12.85 13.30 -8.57
C LYS A 30 -11.62 12.43 -8.88
N VAL A 31 -11.76 11.35 -9.64
CA VAL A 31 -10.63 10.45 -9.98
C VAL A 31 -9.47 11.21 -10.65
N THR A 32 -9.77 12.20 -11.48
CA THR A 32 -8.76 12.97 -12.24
C THR A 32 -7.81 13.79 -11.37
N VAL A 33 -8.22 14.13 -10.15
CA VAL A 33 -7.40 14.91 -9.21
C VAL A 33 -6.68 14.03 -8.18
N MET A 34 -6.91 12.72 -8.18
CA MET A 34 -6.32 11.81 -7.19
C MET A 34 -4.78 11.86 -7.17
N HIS A 35 -4.12 11.96 -8.33
CA HIS A 35 -2.64 12.07 -8.35
C HIS A 35 -2.10 13.30 -7.61
N ARG A 36 -2.91 14.34 -7.45
CA ARG A 36 -2.53 15.54 -6.70
C ARG A 36 -2.77 15.37 -5.20
N HIS A 37 -3.86 14.71 -4.81
CA HIS A 37 -4.30 14.67 -3.40
C HIS A 37 -3.95 13.37 -2.67
N ILE A 38 -4.02 12.22 -3.36
CA ILE A 38 -3.84 10.88 -2.82
C ILE A 38 -3.10 9.99 -3.84
N PRO A 39 -1.85 10.34 -4.19
CA PRO A 39 -1.09 9.73 -5.28
C PRO A 39 -0.96 8.21 -5.14
N ARG A 40 -0.77 7.71 -3.92
CA ARG A 40 -0.68 6.27 -3.60
C ARG A 40 -1.90 5.50 -4.09
N VAL A 41 -3.11 5.98 -3.77
CA VAL A 41 -4.36 5.35 -4.19
C VAL A 41 -4.59 5.56 -5.69
N ALA A 42 -4.19 6.70 -6.24
CA ALA A 42 -4.26 6.96 -7.67
C ALA A 42 -3.45 5.94 -8.47
N TRP A 43 -2.22 5.65 -8.05
CA TRP A 43 -1.37 4.66 -8.72
C TRP A 43 -1.86 3.23 -8.54
N ILE A 44 -2.37 2.88 -7.36
CA ILE A 44 -3.04 1.59 -7.16
C ILE A 44 -4.18 1.43 -8.16
N LEU A 45 -5.02 2.46 -8.32
CA LEU A 45 -6.13 2.45 -9.27
C LEU A 45 -5.65 2.34 -10.73
N ASP A 46 -4.60 3.05 -11.12
CA ASP A 46 -4.03 2.98 -12.47
C ASP A 46 -3.53 1.56 -12.79
N VAL A 47 -2.76 0.95 -11.88
CA VAL A 47 -2.26 -0.42 -12.07
C VAL A 47 -3.43 -1.40 -12.12
N ALA A 48 -4.40 -1.31 -11.20
CA ALA A 48 -5.57 -2.18 -11.20
C ALA A 48 -6.35 -2.12 -12.53
N LYS A 49 -6.48 -0.93 -13.12
CA LYS A 49 -7.09 -0.73 -14.44
C LYS A 49 -6.24 -1.31 -15.57
N GLU A 50 -4.93 -1.09 -15.54
CA GLU A 50 -3.99 -1.59 -16.56
C GLU A 50 -4.01 -3.11 -16.65
N ILE A 51 -3.93 -3.80 -15.50
CA ILE A 51 -3.96 -5.26 -15.44
C ILE A 51 -5.36 -5.85 -15.49
N LYS A 52 -6.41 -5.00 -15.48
CA LYS A 52 -7.82 -5.41 -15.42
C LYS A 52 -8.08 -6.37 -14.26
N ALA A 53 -7.60 -5.99 -13.08
CA ALA A 53 -7.71 -6.79 -11.86
C ALA A 53 -9.17 -7.19 -11.62
N LYS A 54 -9.39 -8.45 -11.25
CA LYS A 54 -10.71 -9.00 -10.91
C LYS A 54 -10.82 -9.34 -9.44
N LYS A 55 -9.71 -9.75 -8.82
CA LYS A 55 -9.63 -10.09 -7.40
C LYS A 55 -8.47 -9.34 -6.76
N ILE A 56 -8.78 -8.50 -5.78
CA ILE A 56 -7.82 -7.65 -5.08
C ILE A 56 -7.75 -8.05 -3.60
N LEU A 57 -6.55 -8.17 -3.06
CA LEU A 57 -6.30 -8.27 -1.62
C LEU A 57 -5.61 -6.99 -1.13
N ASP A 58 -6.12 -6.40 -0.06
CA ASP A 58 -5.55 -5.22 0.61
C ASP A 58 -5.10 -5.61 2.03
N LEU A 59 -3.79 -5.75 2.22
CA LEU A 59 -3.17 -6.16 3.48
C LEU A 59 -2.83 -4.92 4.32
N GLY A 60 -3.44 -4.81 5.49
CA GLY A 60 -3.42 -3.61 6.32
C GLY A 60 -4.37 -2.53 5.79
N CYS A 61 -5.60 -2.93 5.46
CA CYS A 61 -6.55 -2.08 4.75
C CYS A 61 -7.15 -0.94 5.59
N LEU A 62 -6.93 -0.93 6.91
CA LEU A 62 -7.52 0.01 7.87
C LEU A 62 -9.05 0.13 7.71
N ASP A 63 -9.52 1.23 7.12
CA ASP A 63 -10.93 1.57 6.89
C ASP A 63 -11.41 1.22 5.47
N GLY A 64 -10.55 0.58 4.68
CA GLY A 64 -10.83 0.11 3.33
C GLY A 64 -10.85 1.21 2.26
N PHE A 65 -10.43 2.44 2.57
CA PHE A 65 -10.50 3.57 1.64
C PHE A 65 -9.85 3.28 0.28
N ALA A 66 -8.63 2.72 0.27
CA ALA A 66 -7.90 2.42 -0.96
C ALA A 66 -8.61 1.34 -1.78
N LEU A 67 -8.89 0.17 -1.18
CA LEU A 67 -9.60 -0.93 -1.83
C LEU A 67 -10.95 -0.48 -2.38
N MET A 68 -11.79 0.17 -1.56
CA MET A 68 -13.11 0.62 -2.00
C MET A 68 -13.04 1.62 -3.15
N THR A 69 -12.06 2.53 -3.11
CA THR A 69 -11.83 3.48 -4.21
C THR A 69 -11.53 2.75 -5.50
N VAL A 70 -10.75 1.67 -5.47
CA VAL A 70 -10.48 0.87 -6.67
C VAL A 70 -11.74 0.15 -7.16
N LEU A 71 -12.44 -0.55 -6.27
CA LEU A 71 -13.63 -1.32 -6.61
C LEU A 71 -14.75 -0.45 -7.21
N ALA A 72 -14.92 0.78 -6.70
CA ALA A 72 -15.91 1.73 -7.20
C ALA A 72 -15.67 2.13 -8.67
N GLN A 73 -14.45 1.97 -9.19
CA GLN A 73 -14.04 2.41 -10.51
C GLN A 73 -13.85 1.26 -11.52
N ILE A 74 -13.89 0.01 -11.06
CA ILE A 74 -13.65 -1.17 -11.91
C ILE A 74 -14.80 -2.19 -11.71
N PRO A 75 -15.90 -2.06 -12.48
CA PRO A 75 -17.06 -2.94 -12.34
C PRO A 75 -16.71 -4.42 -12.52
N GLY A 76 -17.24 -5.28 -11.63
CA GLY A 76 -17.01 -6.72 -11.66
C GLY A 76 -15.73 -7.18 -10.94
N THR A 77 -14.99 -6.25 -10.33
CA THR A 77 -13.87 -6.54 -9.43
C THR A 77 -14.39 -6.84 -8.03
N THR A 78 -13.78 -7.80 -7.35
CA THR A 78 -14.03 -8.11 -5.95
C THR A 78 -12.79 -7.84 -5.10
N GLY A 79 -13.01 -7.51 -3.83
CA GLY A 79 -11.95 -7.15 -2.90
C GLY A 79 -12.02 -7.90 -1.58
N THR A 80 -10.85 -8.20 -1.01
CA THR A 80 -10.71 -8.59 0.39
C THR A 80 -9.75 -7.64 1.10
N GLY A 81 -10.14 -7.09 2.24
CA GLY A 81 -9.27 -6.28 3.09
C GLY A 81 -9.03 -6.96 4.44
N VAL A 82 -7.80 -6.91 4.93
CA VAL A 82 -7.41 -7.50 6.22
C VAL A 82 -6.72 -6.45 7.07
N ASP A 83 -7.16 -6.29 8.32
CA ASP A 83 -6.54 -5.34 9.26
C ASP A 83 -6.75 -5.76 10.72
N LEU A 84 -5.91 -5.25 11.63
CA LEU A 84 -6.00 -5.48 13.08
C LEU A 84 -6.96 -4.48 13.77
N SER A 85 -7.35 -3.41 13.09
CA SER A 85 -8.23 -2.36 13.61
C SER A 85 -9.70 -2.77 13.55
N GLU A 86 -10.26 -3.15 14.70
CA GLU A 86 -11.69 -3.49 14.80
C GLU A 86 -12.60 -2.35 14.33
N ASP A 87 -12.30 -1.11 14.74
CA ASP A 87 -13.05 0.07 14.31
C ASP A 87 -12.89 0.30 12.80
N GLY A 88 -11.67 0.17 12.26
CA GLY A 88 -11.40 0.29 10.82
C GLY A 88 -12.20 -0.71 10.00
N ILE A 89 -12.14 -1.99 10.35
CA ILE A 89 -12.89 -3.07 9.68
C ILE A 89 -14.40 -2.83 9.74
N LYS A 90 -14.90 -2.35 10.88
CA LYS A 90 -16.32 -1.99 11.04
C LYS A 90 -16.71 -0.84 10.10
N TYR A 91 -15.90 0.22 10.02
CA TYR A 91 -16.13 1.33 9.09
C TYR A 91 -16.09 0.86 7.63
N ALA A 92 -15.07 0.08 7.26
CA ALA A 92 -14.88 -0.47 5.92
C ALA A 92 -16.09 -1.29 5.47
N THR A 93 -16.56 -2.19 6.34
CA THR A 93 -17.73 -3.04 6.09
C THR A 93 -19.00 -2.21 5.87
N GLN A 94 -19.24 -1.20 6.71
CA GLN A 94 -20.40 -0.32 6.58
C GLN A 94 -20.35 0.53 5.31
N ASN A 95 -19.17 1.05 4.96
CA ASN A 95 -18.96 1.87 3.77
C ASN A 95 -19.11 1.05 2.48
N ALA A 96 -18.56 -0.15 2.41
CA ALA A 96 -18.73 -1.03 1.25
C ALA A 96 -20.20 -1.41 1.04
N ALA A 97 -20.94 -1.71 2.12
CA ALA A 97 -22.37 -1.97 2.04
C ALA A 97 -23.16 -0.76 1.54
N THR A 98 -22.82 0.44 2.04
CA THR A 98 -23.44 1.71 1.62
C THR A 98 -23.24 1.97 0.12
N HIS A 99 -22.04 1.69 -0.40
CA HIS A 99 -21.67 1.92 -1.79
C HIS A 99 -21.93 0.70 -2.71
N ARG A 100 -22.46 -0.40 -2.16
CA ARG A 100 -22.75 -1.65 -2.88
C ARG A 100 -21.52 -2.23 -3.58
N LEU A 101 -20.38 -2.18 -2.92
CA LEU A 101 -19.12 -2.75 -3.41
C LEU A 101 -19.02 -4.22 -3.01
N ASP A 102 -18.45 -5.05 -3.90
CA ASP A 102 -18.18 -6.47 -3.63
C ASP A 102 -16.85 -6.60 -2.87
N ALA A 103 -16.91 -6.27 -1.57
CA ALA A 103 -15.75 -6.26 -0.69
C ALA A 103 -16.04 -7.03 0.61
N THR A 104 -15.09 -7.85 1.03
CA THR A 104 -15.09 -8.51 2.35
C THR A 104 -13.97 -7.94 3.20
N PHE A 105 -14.26 -7.55 4.45
CA PHE A 105 -13.26 -7.05 5.39
C PHE A 105 -13.12 -8.00 6.59
N ILE A 106 -11.89 -8.34 6.93
CA ILE A 106 -11.56 -9.38 7.91
C ILE A 106 -10.71 -8.74 9.01
N LEU A 107 -11.17 -8.87 10.25
CA LEU A 107 -10.39 -8.53 11.43
C LEU A 107 -9.39 -9.65 11.72
N GLY A 108 -8.10 -9.37 11.60
CA GLY A 108 -7.05 -10.37 11.82
C GLY A 108 -5.66 -9.84 11.47
N SER A 109 -4.63 -10.61 11.83
CA SER A 109 -3.28 -10.34 11.35
C SER A 109 -3.15 -10.73 9.87
N LEU A 110 -2.27 -10.04 9.14
CA LEU A 110 -1.99 -10.43 7.76
C LEU A 110 -1.23 -11.77 7.71
N GLU A 111 -0.44 -12.08 8.74
CA GLU A 111 0.33 -13.31 8.85
C GLU A 111 -0.61 -14.52 8.94
N ASP A 112 -1.57 -14.50 9.88
CA ASP A 112 -2.54 -15.57 10.05
C ASP A 112 -3.41 -15.71 8.79
N TYR A 113 -3.86 -14.59 8.22
CA TYR A 113 -4.66 -14.62 7.00
C TYR A 113 -3.91 -15.25 5.82
N LEU A 114 -2.65 -14.88 5.61
CA LEU A 114 -1.84 -15.43 4.53
C LEU A 114 -1.45 -16.90 4.74
N GLU A 115 -1.35 -17.35 6.00
CA GLU A 115 -1.12 -18.76 6.33
C GLU A 115 -2.34 -19.63 6.02
N ASP A 116 -3.54 -19.17 6.36
CA ASP A 116 -4.79 -19.91 6.21
C ASP A 116 -5.43 -19.78 4.81
N ASN A 117 -5.12 -18.72 4.07
CA ASN A 117 -5.72 -18.45 2.77
C ASN A 117 -4.92 -19.03 1.60
N HIS A 118 -5.61 -19.77 0.73
CA HIS A 118 -5.04 -20.34 -0.50
C HIS A 118 -5.65 -19.78 -1.78
N GLU A 119 -6.45 -18.72 -1.68
CA GLU A 119 -6.98 -18.02 -2.85
C GLU A 119 -5.88 -17.22 -3.56
N LEU A 120 -5.98 -17.17 -4.89
CA LEU A 120 -5.10 -16.38 -5.74
C LEU A 120 -5.71 -15.01 -6.05
N PHE A 121 -4.88 -13.97 -6.07
CA PHE A 121 -5.26 -12.58 -6.35
C PHE A 121 -4.49 -12.02 -7.55
N ASP A 122 -5.19 -11.25 -8.39
CA ASP A 122 -4.56 -10.54 -9.52
C ASP A 122 -3.72 -9.34 -9.03
N LEU A 123 -4.15 -8.73 -7.92
CA LEU A 123 -3.50 -7.59 -7.30
C LEU A 123 -3.48 -7.76 -5.78
N ILE A 124 -2.30 -7.64 -5.19
CA ILE A 124 -2.13 -7.51 -3.74
C ILE A 124 -1.61 -6.10 -3.44
N ILE A 125 -2.23 -5.41 -2.50
CA ILE A 125 -1.86 -4.08 -2.01
C ILE A 125 -1.29 -4.24 -0.60
N MET A 126 -0.18 -3.57 -0.33
CA MET A 126 0.45 -3.45 0.99
C MET A 126 0.92 -2.01 1.18
N SER A 127 0.00 -1.12 1.52
CA SER A 127 0.27 0.32 1.63
C SER A 127 0.57 0.70 3.08
N GLU A 128 1.78 1.21 3.36
CA GLU A 128 2.21 1.66 4.69
C GLU A 128 2.17 0.57 5.78
N VAL A 129 2.58 -0.66 5.40
CA VAL A 129 2.45 -1.85 6.27
C VAL A 129 3.77 -2.56 6.46
N ILE A 130 4.58 -2.68 5.41
CA ILE A 130 5.80 -3.50 5.41
C ILE A 130 6.88 -2.99 6.39
N GLU A 131 6.82 -1.71 6.77
CA GLU A 131 7.63 -1.07 7.80
C GLU A 131 7.26 -1.46 9.24
N HIS A 132 6.10 -2.08 9.44
CA HIS A 132 5.58 -2.53 10.72
C HIS A 132 5.76 -4.05 10.95
N VAL A 133 5.82 -4.85 9.89
CA VAL A 133 5.85 -6.33 9.92
C VAL A 133 7.14 -6.90 10.52
N GLU A 134 7.14 -7.76 11.52
CA GLU A 134 8.41 -8.21 12.15
C GLU A 134 9.36 -8.97 11.18
N ASP A 135 8.83 -9.89 10.37
CA ASP A 135 9.57 -10.66 9.35
C ASP A 135 9.03 -10.41 7.92
N PRO A 136 9.50 -9.35 7.23
CA PRO A 136 9.00 -9.01 5.90
C PRO A 136 9.33 -10.10 4.86
N VAL A 137 10.42 -10.86 5.02
CA VAL A 137 10.77 -11.95 4.10
C VAL A 137 9.74 -13.07 4.18
N ALA A 138 9.31 -13.44 5.38
CA ALA A 138 8.29 -14.47 5.57
C ALA A 138 6.95 -14.06 4.95
N VAL A 139 6.53 -12.82 5.22
CA VAL A 139 5.29 -12.26 4.67
C VAL A 139 5.34 -12.14 3.15
N LEU A 140 6.43 -11.62 2.58
CA LEU A 140 6.64 -11.56 1.13
C LEU A 140 6.63 -12.95 0.49
N ARG A 141 7.12 -13.99 1.19
CA ARG A 141 7.01 -15.37 0.70
C ARG A 141 5.56 -15.86 0.69
N ALA A 142 4.79 -15.56 1.73
CA ALA A 142 3.38 -15.97 1.82
C ALA A 142 2.52 -15.22 0.79
N ILE A 143 2.76 -13.94 0.57
CA ILE A 143 2.15 -13.15 -0.52
C ILE A 143 2.42 -13.80 -1.87
N LYS A 144 3.67 -14.23 -2.12
CA LYS A 144 4.03 -14.90 -3.37
C LYS A 144 3.19 -16.16 -3.62
N SER A 145 2.78 -16.89 -2.58
CA SER A 145 1.92 -18.09 -2.72
C SER A 145 0.43 -17.79 -2.91
N THR A 146 -0.02 -16.58 -2.62
CA THR A 146 -1.41 -16.13 -2.82
C THR A 146 -1.54 -15.18 -4.02
N LEU A 147 -0.45 -14.90 -4.72
CA LEU A 147 -0.46 -14.10 -5.94
C LEU A 147 -0.72 -14.99 -7.15
N ASP A 148 -1.64 -14.56 -8.02
CA ASP A 148 -1.83 -15.21 -9.32
C ASP A 148 -0.50 -15.19 -10.12
N PRO A 149 -0.19 -16.22 -10.96
CA PRO A 149 1.04 -16.24 -11.75
C PRO A 149 1.28 -15.00 -12.62
N ASP A 150 0.21 -14.33 -13.08
CA ASP A 150 0.27 -13.08 -13.84
C ASP A 150 -0.05 -11.85 -12.97
N GLY A 151 -0.33 -12.07 -11.68
CA GLY A 151 -0.70 -11.06 -10.71
C GLY A 151 0.48 -10.22 -10.24
N THR A 152 0.17 -9.10 -9.57
CA THR A 152 1.18 -8.14 -9.11
C THR A 152 0.97 -7.69 -7.66
N LEU A 153 2.07 -7.32 -7.01
CA LEU A 153 2.10 -6.75 -5.66
C LEU A 153 2.49 -5.27 -5.75
N LEU A 154 1.70 -4.42 -5.09
CA LEU A 154 1.99 -3.01 -4.88
C LEU A 154 2.30 -2.76 -3.41
N ILE A 155 3.46 -2.20 -3.13
CA ILE A 155 3.89 -1.81 -1.79
C ILE A 155 4.08 -0.30 -1.75
N THR A 156 3.59 0.34 -0.68
CA THR A 156 4.02 1.68 -0.30
C THR A 156 4.68 1.65 1.07
N THR A 157 5.70 2.47 1.26
CA THR A 157 6.40 2.55 2.54
C THR A 157 7.23 3.84 2.60
N PRO A 158 7.40 4.44 3.79
CA PRO A 158 8.25 5.59 3.98
C PRO A 158 9.70 5.31 3.57
N ALA A 159 10.22 6.17 2.72
CA ALA A 159 11.58 6.03 2.21
C ALA A 159 12.60 6.70 3.12
N PHE A 160 13.73 6.02 3.33
CA PHE A 160 14.87 6.60 4.04
C PHE A 160 15.40 7.84 3.31
N GLU A 161 15.31 7.86 1.98
CA GLU A 161 15.71 8.97 1.13
C GLU A 161 14.67 10.10 1.06
N SER A 162 13.48 9.96 1.68
CA SER A 162 12.44 10.99 1.65
C SER A 162 12.93 12.30 2.30
N PRO A 163 12.70 13.48 1.69
CA PRO A 163 13.03 14.77 2.30
C PRO A 163 12.30 15.07 3.62
N MET A 164 11.20 14.37 3.89
CA MET A 164 10.44 14.40 5.15
C MET A 164 11.11 13.60 6.28
N PHE A 165 12.15 12.82 5.94
CA PHE A 165 12.91 11.99 6.87
C PHE A 165 13.35 12.75 8.13
N GLY A 166 13.07 12.14 9.28
CA GLY A 166 13.39 12.63 10.61
C GLY A 166 12.27 13.35 11.33
N MET A 167 11.26 13.94 10.65
CA MET A 167 10.11 14.55 11.36
C MET A 167 9.16 13.49 11.92
N ASP A 168 8.98 12.39 11.20
CA ASP A 168 8.17 11.26 11.64
C ASP A 168 8.93 10.31 12.57
N ASP A 169 10.26 10.22 12.50
CA ASP A 169 11.03 9.30 13.33
C ASP A 169 10.95 9.59 14.85
N GLU A 170 10.71 10.84 15.25
CA GLU A 170 10.48 11.19 16.66
C GLU A 170 9.01 11.11 17.08
N ARG A 171 8.08 11.13 16.11
CA ARG A 171 6.62 11.13 16.34
C ARG A 171 5.97 9.74 16.16
N ASN A 172 6.36 8.99 15.13
CA ASN A 172 5.82 7.70 14.71
C ASN A 172 6.70 6.54 15.19
N LYS A 173 6.64 6.27 16.50
CA LYS A 173 7.39 5.18 17.17
C LYS A 173 6.96 3.76 16.71
N CYS A 174 5.95 3.65 15.86
CA CYS A 174 5.44 2.38 15.35
C CYS A 174 6.24 1.82 14.16
N HIS A 175 7.09 2.60 13.49
CA HIS A 175 7.89 2.11 12.36
C HIS A 175 9.10 1.33 12.89
N VAL A 176 9.07 0.00 12.78
CA VAL A 176 10.18 -0.85 13.26
C VAL A 176 11.35 -0.88 12.27
N ARG A 177 11.14 -0.43 11.02
CA ARG A 177 12.19 -0.30 9.99
C ARG A 177 11.95 0.85 9.01
N LEU A 178 12.96 1.12 8.19
CA LEU A 178 12.93 2.08 7.08
C LEU A 178 13.54 1.43 5.84
N TYR A 179 13.07 1.80 4.65
CA TYR A 179 13.50 1.18 3.40
C TYR A 179 14.32 2.10 2.51
N THR A 180 15.19 1.50 1.71
CA THR A 180 15.97 2.16 0.65
C THR A 180 15.88 1.36 -0.64
N THR A 181 15.94 2.07 -1.78
CA THR A 181 16.08 1.46 -3.11
C THR A 181 17.49 0.98 -3.43
N LYS A 182 18.48 1.28 -2.57
CA LYS A 182 19.86 0.83 -2.78
C LYS A 182 19.92 -0.69 -2.67
N ALA A 183 20.80 -1.30 -3.46
CA ALA A 183 21.01 -2.75 -3.50
C ALA A 183 21.48 -3.37 -2.16
N LYS A 184 21.94 -2.54 -1.20
CA LYS A 184 22.32 -2.97 0.14
C LYS A 184 21.82 -1.98 1.16
N GLY A 185 21.39 -2.49 2.31
CA GLY A 185 21.05 -1.66 3.45
C GLY A 185 22.27 -0.89 3.96
N TYR A 186 22.02 0.24 4.62
CA TYR A 186 23.07 1.09 5.18
C TYR A 186 22.59 1.74 6.48
N SER A 187 23.50 2.41 7.18
CA SER A 187 23.11 3.26 8.31
C SER A 187 23.53 4.70 8.06
N ALA A 188 22.66 5.64 8.41
CA ALA A 188 22.95 7.05 8.36
C ALA A 188 22.35 7.76 9.57
N VAL A 189 22.90 8.93 9.87
CA VAL A 189 22.43 9.82 10.93
C VAL A 189 21.46 10.81 10.30
N ASN A 190 20.25 10.94 10.87
CA ASN A 190 19.27 11.91 10.39
C ASN A 190 19.66 13.34 10.80
N LYS A 191 18.93 14.35 10.30
CA LYS A 191 19.20 15.77 10.62
C LYS A 191 19.10 16.13 12.11
N TYR A 192 18.56 15.23 12.94
CA TYR A 192 18.41 15.38 14.39
C TYR A 192 19.48 14.62 15.20
N GLY A 193 20.42 13.94 14.54
CA GLY A 193 21.52 13.22 15.22
C GLY A 193 21.22 11.76 15.55
N THR A 194 20.05 11.23 15.19
CA THR A 194 19.68 9.84 15.43
C THR A 194 20.19 8.93 14.31
N LYS A 195 20.95 7.88 14.67
CA LYS A 195 21.42 6.87 13.71
C LYS A 195 20.34 5.83 13.45
N ARG A 196 19.94 5.65 12.19
CA ARG A 196 18.98 4.62 11.76
C ARG A 196 19.60 3.69 10.73
N LYS A 197 19.02 2.50 10.59
CA LYS A 197 19.37 1.51 9.57
C LYS A 197 18.28 1.51 8.50
N ALA A 198 18.69 1.68 7.24
CA ALA A 198 17.86 1.45 6.07
C ALA A 198 18.00 0.00 5.62
N THR A 199 16.88 -0.67 5.41
CA THR A 199 16.77 -2.02 4.85
C THR A 199 16.63 -1.94 3.34
N SER A 200 17.36 -2.76 2.60
CA SER A 200 17.29 -2.75 1.14
C SER A 200 16.03 -3.43 0.66
N MET A 201 15.11 -2.66 0.06
CA MET A 201 13.90 -3.21 -0.54
C MET A 201 14.24 -4.18 -1.69
N VAL A 202 15.30 -3.90 -2.45
CA VAL A 202 15.82 -4.79 -3.49
C VAL A 202 16.23 -6.16 -2.95
N GLN A 203 16.78 -6.22 -1.74
CA GLN A 203 17.18 -7.50 -1.13
C GLN A 203 15.97 -8.29 -0.61
N GLU A 204 14.97 -7.61 -0.03
CA GLU A 204 13.72 -8.23 0.41
C GLU A 204 12.93 -8.80 -0.77
N LEU A 205 12.93 -8.10 -1.90
CA LEU A 205 12.21 -8.46 -3.13
C LEU A 205 13.02 -9.34 -4.09
N LYS A 206 14.07 -10.02 -3.63
CA LYS A 206 14.92 -10.87 -4.49
C LYS A 206 14.17 -11.98 -5.25
N ASP A 207 13.01 -12.39 -4.75
CA ASP A 207 12.16 -13.44 -5.31
C ASP A 207 11.05 -12.87 -6.23
N TYR A 208 11.13 -11.56 -6.51
CA TYR A 208 10.22 -10.77 -7.31
C TYR A 208 10.95 -10.02 -8.45
N GLU A 209 10.28 -9.85 -9.57
CA GLU A 209 10.68 -8.94 -10.64
C GLU A 209 10.16 -7.54 -10.30
N ILE A 210 11.06 -6.57 -10.24
CA ILE A 210 10.69 -5.16 -10.02
C ILE A 210 10.29 -4.54 -11.36
N ILE A 211 9.00 -4.19 -11.49
CA ILE A 211 8.45 -3.51 -12.67
C ILE A 211 8.74 -2.01 -12.58
N ASP A 212 8.41 -1.43 -11.43
CA ASP A 212 8.63 -0.02 -11.12
C ASP A 212 8.94 0.12 -9.63
N MET A 213 9.88 0.99 -9.29
CA MET A 213 10.23 1.26 -7.89
C MET A 213 10.73 2.69 -7.80
N ASP A 214 9.89 3.54 -7.25
CA ASP A 214 10.24 4.93 -6.98
C ASP A 214 9.78 5.31 -5.58
N VAL A 215 10.75 5.43 -4.69
CA VAL A 215 10.56 5.81 -3.30
C VAL A 215 10.14 7.27 -3.10
N ASN A 216 10.36 8.15 -4.07
CA ASN A 216 9.86 9.54 -3.98
C ASN A 216 8.37 9.63 -4.26
N ASN A 217 7.85 8.59 -4.90
CA ASN A 217 6.45 8.35 -5.19
C ASN A 217 5.93 7.20 -4.31
N GLU A 218 6.69 6.78 -3.29
CA GLU A 218 6.29 5.74 -2.33
C GLU A 218 5.71 4.46 -2.96
N LEU A 219 6.01 4.14 -4.23
CA LEU A 219 5.39 3.02 -4.93
C LEU A 219 6.46 2.03 -5.39
N ILE A 220 6.23 0.77 -5.01
CA ILE A 220 7.01 -0.38 -5.44
C ILE A 220 6.03 -1.37 -6.09
N HIS A 221 6.21 -1.61 -7.38
CA HIS A 221 5.37 -2.47 -8.20
C HIS A 221 6.17 -3.67 -8.67
N VAL A 222 5.74 -4.87 -8.27
CA VAL A 222 6.50 -6.10 -8.52
C VAL A 222 5.63 -7.28 -8.94
N ARG A 223 6.23 -8.24 -9.66
CA ARG A 223 5.63 -9.54 -9.96
C ARG A 223 6.43 -10.66 -9.33
N ALA A 224 5.78 -11.77 -9.01
CA ALA A 224 6.49 -12.96 -8.53
C ALA A 224 7.38 -13.55 -9.65
N ILE A 225 8.63 -13.89 -9.34
CA ILE A 225 9.45 -14.69 -10.27
C ILE A 225 8.98 -16.14 -10.18
N ASN A 226 8.38 -16.65 -11.25
CA ASN A 226 8.04 -18.07 -11.39
C ASN A 226 9.34 -18.85 -11.61
N GLY A 227 9.60 -19.83 -10.73
CA GLY A 227 10.80 -20.68 -10.76
C GLY A 227 10.74 -21.80 -11.78
#